data_AF-A0AAN4ZAU4-F1
#
_entry.id   AF-A0AAN4ZAU4-F1
#
_cell.length_a   1.000
_cell.length_b   1.000
_cell.length_c   1.000
_cell.angle_alpha   90.00
_cell.angle_beta   90.00
_cell.angle_gamma   90.00
#
_symmetry.space_group_name_H-M   'P 1'
#
loop_
_entity.id
_entity.type
_entity.pdbx_description
1 polymer ?
#
loop_
_entity_poly.entity_id
_entity_poly.type
_entity_poly.pdbx_seq_one_letter_code
_entity_poly.pdbx_strand_id
1 'polypeptide(L)'
;DPAMRLVCKLCNNSGWGKLCEVPHHTKNEYIKAEDFHAVATNPRIEMLSAQIVDLFDGEETMRVRHRPKQETICANRYSAVHHSVLVTAYARVLLYEIVEKVGTGAGYMDTDSVMFEM
;
A
#
# COMPACT_ATOMS: atom_id res chain seq x y z
N ASP A 1 8.73 -27.11 -4.97
CA ASP A 1 9.44 -26.37 -3.92
C ASP A 1 8.47 -25.44 -3.18
N PRO A 2 8.22 -25.63 -1.88
CA PRO A 2 7.31 -24.80 -1.09
C PRO A 2 7.71 -23.32 -0.99
N ALA A 3 9.00 -23.01 -0.91
CA ALA A 3 9.50 -21.64 -0.81
C ALA A 3 9.25 -20.89 -2.12
N MET A 4 9.52 -21.54 -3.26
CA MET A 4 9.21 -20.94 -4.57
C MET A 4 7.71 -20.68 -4.75
N ARG A 5 6.85 -21.59 -4.28
CA ARG A 5 5.39 -21.36 -4.32
C ARG A 5 4.99 -20.14 -3.50
N LEU A 6 5.60 -19.97 -2.32
CA LEU A 6 5.33 -18.81 -1.46
C LEU A 6 5.77 -17.50 -2.12
N VAL A 7 6.96 -17.47 -2.71
CA VAL A 7 7.48 -16.30 -3.43
C VAL A 7 6.58 -15.95 -4.61
N CYS A 8 6.20 -16.93 -5.44
CA CYS A 8 5.28 -16.69 -6.55
C CYS A 8 3.92 -16.15 -6.08
N LYS A 9 3.36 -16.70 -5.00
CA LYS A 9 2.11 -16.21 -4.41
C LYS A 9 2.25 -14.76 -3.94
N LEU A 10 3.35 -14.44 -3.24
CA LEU A 10 3.64 -13.09 -2.75
C LEU A 10 3.77 -12.10 -3.92
N CYS A 11 4.52 -12.45 -4.96
CA CYS A 11 4.70 -11.61 -6.15
C CYS A 11 3.36 -11.34 -6.83
N ASN A 12 2.51 -12.36 -6.98
CA ASN A 12 1.21 -12.21 -7.64
C ASN A 12 0.27 -11.29 -6.82
N ASN A 13 0.15 -11.54 -5.51
CA ASN A 13 -0.70 -10.74 -4.63
C ASN A 13 -0.20 -9.29 -4.52
N SER A 14 1.11 -9.09 -4.40
CA SER A 14 1.71 -7.75 -4.34
C SER A 14 1.63 -7.02 -5.67
N GLY A 15 1.67 -7.75 -6.79
CA GLY A 15 1.49 -7.20 -8.13
C GLY A 15 0.14 -6.51 -8.27
N TRP A 16 -0.96 -7.17 -7.86
CA TRP A 16 -2.28 -6.54 -7.79
C TRP A 16 -2.27 -5.29 -6.90
N GLY A 17 -1.68 -5.37 -5.70
CA GLY A 17 -1.58 -4.23 -4.78
C GLY A 17 -0.81 -3.04 -5.35
N LYS A 18 0.16 -3.29 -6.23
CA LYS A 18 0.92 -2.22 -6.92
C LYS A 18 0.08 -1.48 -7.95
N LEU A 19 -0.89 -2.14 -8.59
CA LEU A 19 -1.78 -1.51 -9.57
C LEU A 19 -2.69 -0.45 -8.92
N CYS A 20 -3.09 -0.66 -7.66
CA CYS A 20 -3.92 0.25 -6.89
C CYS A 20 -3.13 1.18 -5.95
N GLU A 21 -1.81 1.26 -6.10
CA GLU A 21 -0.98 2.07 -5.22
C GLU A 21 -1.34 3.56 -5.34
N VAL A 22 -1.65 4.18 -4.20
CA VAL A 22 -1.91 5.62 -4.10
C VAL A 22 -0.56 6.33 -3.91
N PRO A 23 -0.13 7.20 -4.84
CA PRO A 23 1.15 7.91 -4.74
C PRO A 23 1.19 8.94 -3.60
N HIS A 24 0.02 9.22 -3.02
CA HIS A 24 -0.15 10.14 -1.91
C HIS A 24 0.06 9.44 -0.56
N HIS A 25 1.29 9.04 -0.26
CA HIS A 25 1.62 8.40 1.01
C HIS A 25 2.48 9.28 1.90
N THR A 26 2.21 9.21 3.20
CA THR A 26 3.05 9.79 4.23
C THR A 26 4.32 8.94 4.37
N LYS A 27 5.47 9.57 4.22
CA LYS A 27 6.79 8.96 4.40
C LYS A 27 7.36 9.34 5.76
N ASN A 28 8.07 8.40 6.37
CA ASN A 28 8.93 8.65 7.51
C ASN A 28 10.36 8.44 7.03
N GLU A 29 11.18 9.47 7.13
CA GLU A 29 12.58 9.45 6.75
C GLU A 29 13.42 9.85 7.96
N TYR A 30 14.56 9.21 8.11
CA TYR A 30 15.58 9.57 9.10
C TYR A 30 16.67 10.30 8.33
N ILE A 31 16.87 11.57 8.68
CA ILE A 31 17.83 12.45 8.03
C ILE A 31 18.78 13.02 9.08
N LYS A 32 19.95 13.48 8.64
CA LYS A 32 20.83 14.25 9.51
C LYS A 32 20.21 15.62 9.79
N ALA A 33 20.48 16.19 10.95
CA ALA A 33 19.97 17.52 11.32
C ALA A 33 20.42 18.62 10.34
N GLU A 34 21.61 18.48 9.75
CA GLU A 34 22.14 19.40 8.72
C GLU A 34 21.27 19.42 7.44
N ASP A 35 20.69 18.29 7.06
CA ASP A 35 19.84 18.16 5.86
C ASP A 35 18.41 18.68 6.08
N PHE A 36 18.04 18.97 7.33
CA PHE A 36 16.68 19.35 7.69
C PHE A 36 16.19 20.58 6.90
N HIS A 37 17.04 21.60 6.74
CA HIS A 37 16.67 22.81 6.01
C HIS A 37 16.33 22.52 4.55
N ALA A 38 17.09 21.64 3.88
CA ALA A 38 16.84 21.27 2.49
C ALA A 38 15.51 20.52 2.32
N VAL A 39 15.18 19.63 3.27
CA VAL A 39 13.89 18.92 3.28
C VAL A 39 12.76 19.90 3.60
N ALA A 40 12.93 20.78 4.58
CA ALA A 40 11.88 21.71 5.02
C ALA A 40 11.49 22.77 4.00
N THR A 41 12.45 23.19 3.17
CA THR A 41 12.23 24.20 2.12
C THR A 41 11.80 23.59 0.79
N ASN A 42 11.73 22.26 0.67
CA ASN A 42 11.37 21.61 -0.58
C ASN A 42 9.90 21.94 -0.96
N PRO A 43 9.66 22.64 -2.08
CA PRO A 43 8.32 23.10 -2.44
C PRO A 43 7.39 21.95 -2.82
N ARG A 44 7.91 20.76 -3.12
CA ARG A 44 7.14 19.59 -3.57
C ARG A 44 6.54 18.77 -2.45
N ILE A 45 7.00 18.96 -1.22
CA ILE A 45 6.55 18.18 -0.07
C ILE A 45 5.85 19.07 0.95
N GLU A 46 4.96 18.45 1.70
CA GLU A 46 4.29 19.01 2.85
C GLU A 46 4.89 18.35 4.10
N MET A 47 5.58 19.16 4.89
CA MET A 47 6.13 18.73 6.18
C MET A 47 5.00 18.53 7.18
N LEU A 48 4.92 17.36 7.80
CA LEU A 48 3.91 17.04 8.82
C LEU A 48 4.48 17.13 10.23
N SER A 49 5.70 16.63 10.43
CA SER A 49 6.39 16.71 11.73
C SER A 49 7.88 16.48 11.57
N ALA A 50 8.68 17.09 12.45
CA ALA A 50 10.09 16.82 12.59
C ALA A 50 10.42 16.63 14.06
N GLN A 51 11.11 15.54 14.40
CA GLN A 51 11.47 15.19 15.77
C GLN A 51 12.94 14.77 15.80
N ILE A 52 13.71 15.32 16.74
CA ILE A 52 15.05 14.82 17.03
C ILE A 52 14.87 13.46 17.71
N VAL A 53 15.49 12.41 17.16
CA VAL A 53 15.32 11.05 17.66
C VAL A 53 16.51 10.60 18.47
N ASP A 54 17.73 10.79 17.97
CA ASP A 54 18.94 10.38 18.69
C ASP A 54 20.22 10.95 18.09
N LEU A 55 21.32 10.79 18.81
CA LEU A 55 22.68 10.93 18.29
C LEU A 55 23.13 9.56 17.73
N PHE A 56 23.13 9.39 16.41
CA PHE A 56 23.73 8.22 15.79
C PHE A 56 25.16 8.59 15.36
N ASP A 57 26.16 7.89 15.91
CA ASP A 57 27.58 8.14 15.61
C ASP A 57 28.06 9.58 15.95
N GLY A 58 27.45 10.23 16.95
CA GLY A 58 27.77 11.61 17.36
C GLY A 58 27.11 12.69 16.50
N GLU A 59 26.32 12.33 15.50
CA GLU A 59 25.55 13.27 14.67
C GLU A 59 24.06 13.25 15.06
N GLU A 60 23.47 14.45 15.19
CA GLU A 60 22.03 14.58 15.48
C GLU A 60 21.20 14.06 14.30
N THR A 61 20.40 13.03 14.56
CA THR A 61 19.47 12.45 13.58
C THR A 61 18.05 12.91 13.87
N MET A 62 17.37 13.38 12.83
CA MET A 62 15.99 13.81 12.87
C MET A 62 15.10 12.84 12.12
N ARG A 63 13.99 12.45 12.73
CA ARG A 63 12.88 11.80 12.04
C ARG A 63 11.97 12.87 11.46
N VAL A 64 11.87 12.87 10.15
CA VAL A 64 10.97 13.74 9.41
C VAL A 64 9.82 12.94 8.84
N ARG A 65 8.61 13.46 9.04
CA ARG A 65 7.40 12.95 8.43
C ARG A 65 6.92 13.96 7.40
N HIS A 66 6.79 13.52 6.16
CA HIS A 66 6.32 14.36 5.05
C HIS A 66 5.39 13.60 4.12
N ARG A 67 4.60 14.33 3.34
CA ARG A 67 3.80 13.80 2.22
C ARG A 67 4.08 14.64 0.98
N PRO A 68 3.98 14.09 -0.24
CA PRO A 68 3.98 14.93 -1.44
C PRO A 68 2.82 15.92 -1.38
N LYS A 69 2.98 17.15 -1.89
CA LYS A 69 1.85 18.06 -2.06
C LYS A 69 0.93 17.54 -3.16
N GLN A 70 -0.36 17.83 -3.05
CA GLN A 70 -1.34 17.30 -4.00
C GLN A 70 -1.06 17.73 -5.45
N GLU A 71 -0.57 18.95 -5.63
CA GLU A 71 -0.21 19.53 -6.92
C GLU A 71 1.01 18.86 -7.58
N THR A 72 1.86 18.18 -6.79
CA THR A 72 3.09 17.54 -7.29
C THR A 72 2.96 16.04 -7.46
N ILE A 73 1.78 15.47 -7.16
CA ILE A 73 1.50 14.06 -7.38
C ILE A 73 1.56 13.76 -8.87
N CYS A 74 2.43 12.84 -9.24
CA CYS A 74 2.43 12.22 -10.55
C CYS A 74 1.94 10.79 -10.44
N ALA A 75 1.20 10.31 -11.45
CA ALA A 75 0.82 8.91 -11.53
C ALA A 75 2.08 8.02 -11.53
N ASN A 76 2.05 6.93 -10.76
CA ASN A 76 3.11 5.93 -10.84
C ASN A 76 3.00 5.26 -12.22
N ARG A 77 4.12 5.16 -12.96
CA ARG A 77 4.18 4.49 -14.27
C ARG A 77 3.70 3.03 -14.23
N TYR A 78 3.68 2.43 -13.04
CA TYR A 78 3.24 1.05 -12.82
C TYR A 78 1.84 0.96 -12.19
N SER A 79 1.21 2.06 -11.80
CA SER A 79 -0.15 2.02 -11.26
C SER A 79 -1.17 2.05 -12.40
N ALA A 80 -2.18 1.20 -12.29
CA ALA A 80 -3.27 1.11 -13.24
C ALA A 80 -4.56 0.82 -12.45
N VAL A 81 -5.03 1.83 -11.72
CA VAL A 81 -6.14 1.69 -10.76
C VAL A 81 -7.39 1.09 -11.42
N HIS A 82 -7.68 1.46 -12.68
CA HIS A 82 -8.79 0.90 -13.44
C HIS A 82 -8.70 -0.63 -13.61
N HIS A 83 -7.51 -1.18 -13.86
CA HIS A 83 -7.32 -2.63 -13.90
C HIS A 83 -7.59 -3.27 -12.53
N SER A 84 -7.13 -2.64 -11.45
CA SER A 84 -7.37 -3.17 -10.10
C SER A 84 -8.87 -3.19 -9.75
N VAL A 85 -9.62 -2.16 -10.15
CA VAL A 85 -11.08 -2.10 -9.96
C VAL A 85 -11.76 -3.23 -10.73
N LEU A 86 -11.40 -3.44 -12.00
CA LEU A 86 -11.97 -4.50 -12.84
C LEU A 86 -11.68 -5.90 -12.27
N VAL A 87 -10.42 -6.16 -11.87
CA VAL A 87 -10.03 -7.44 -11.27
C VAL A 87 -10.80 -7.72 -9.98
N THR A 88 -10.92 -6.73 -9.10
CA THR A 88 -11.67 -6.88 -7.84
C THR A 88 -13.16 -7.02 -8.07
N ALA A 89 -13.74 -6.31 -9.04
CA ALA A 89 -15.14 -6.45 -9.40
C ALA A 89 -15.44 -7.85 -9.94
N TYR A 90 -14.61 -8.34 -10.86
CA TYR A 90 -14.76 -9.66 -11.45
C TYR A 90 -14.61 -10.79 -10.42
N ALA A 91 -13.60 -10.71 -9.55
CA ALA A 91 -13.44 -11.66 -8.44
C ALA A 91 -14.68 -11.73 -7.54
N ARG A 92 -15.33 -10.58 -7.30
CA ARG A 92 -16.54 -10.51 -6.48
C ARG A 92 -17.77 -11.11 -7.18
N VAL A 93 -17.90 -10.93 -8.50
CA VAL A 93 -18.96 -11.60 -9.28
C VAL A 93 -18.80 -13.12 -9.17
N LEU A 94 -17.59 -13.65 -9.36
CA LEU A 94 -17.33 -15.08 -9.22
C LEU A 94 -17.63 -15.60 -7.81
N LEU A 95 -17.29 -14.84 -6.78
CA LEU A 95 -17.63 -15.20 -5.40
C LEU A 95 -19.15 -15.29 -5.21
N TYR A 96 -19.91 -14.34 -5.76
CA TYR A 96 -21.37 -14.37 -5.69
C TYR A 96 -21.98 -15.56 -6.44
N GLU A 97 -21.44 -15.93 -7.61
CA GLU A 97 -21.88 -17.15 -8.31
C GLU A 97 -21.67 -18.42 -7.48
N ILE A 98 -20.59 -18.47 -6.67
CA ILE A 98 -20.35 -19.59 -5.75
C ILE A 98 -21.35 -19.55 -4.59
N VAL A 99 -21.58 -18.37 -4.00
CA VAL A 99 -22.56 -18.20 -2.91
C VAL A 99 -23.97 -18.59 -3.37
N GLU A 100 -24.37 -18.22 -4.59
CA GLU A 100 -25.65 -18.62 -5.17
C GLU A 100 -25.79 -20.14 -5.29
N LYS A 101 -24.72 -20.84 -5.66
CA LYS A 101 -24.71 -22.31 -5.74
C LYS A 101 -24.79 -22.97 -4.37
N VAL A 102 -24.16 -22.38 -3.35
CA VAL A 102 -24.24 -22.86 -1.96
C VAL A 102 -25.62 -22.60 -1.37
N GLY A 103 -26.27 -21.51 -1.77
CA GLY A 103 -27.63 -21.16 -1.33
C GLY A 103 -27.68 -20.78 0.15
N THR A 104 -28.73 -21.22 0.84
CA THR A 104 -29.00 -20.82 2.24
C THR A 104 -28.01 -21.38 3.26
N GLY A 105 -27.16 -22.33 2.87
CA GLY A 105 -26.09 -22.86 3.73
C GLY A 105 -24.89 -21.93 3.90
N ALA A 106 -24.77 -20.85 3.11
CA ALA A 106 -23.66 -19.92 3.19
C ALA A 106 -23.71 -19.07 4.48
N GLY A 107 -22.81 -19.35 5.43
CA GLY A 107 -22.74 -18.66 6.72
C GLY A 107 -21.77 -17.47 6.74
N TYR A 108 -20.71 -17.51 5.94
CA TYR A 108 -19.73 -16.41 5.88
C TYR A 108 -19.00 -16.38 4.54
N MET A 109 -18.56 -15.19 4.12
CA MET A 109 -17.78 -14.97 2.91
C MET A 109 -16.65 -13.97 3.17
N ASP A 110 -15.43 -14.31 2.73
CA ASP A 110 -14.27 -13.42 2.77
C ASP A 110 -13.44 -13.56 1.50
N THR A 111 -13.40 -12.48 0.72
CA THR A 111 -12.55 -12.23 -0.46
C THR A 111 -12.57 -13.31 -1.54
N ASP A 112 -12.03 -14.50 -1.26
CA ASP A 112 -11.90 -15.67 -2.12
C ASP A 112 -12.43 -16.97 -1.48
N SER A 113 -13.17 -16.88 -0.37
CA SER A 113 -13.66 -18.02 0.40
C SER A 113 -15.14 -17.88 0.82
N VAL A 114 -15.82 -19.03 0.94
CA VAL A 114 -17.19 -19.16 1.46
C VAL A 114 -17.18 -20.28 2.49
N MET A 115 -17.69 -19.99 3.70
CA MET A 115 -17.93 -20.98 4.75
C MET A 115 -19.42 -21.31 4.75
N PHE A 116 -19.74 -22.60 4.72
CA PHE A 116 -21.12 -23.06 4.65
C PHE A 116 -21.37 -24.31 5.49
N GLU A 117 -22.61 -24.47 5.92
CA GLU A 117 -23.09 -25.67 6.60
C GLU A 117 -23.29 -26.79 5.57
N MET A 118 -22.85 -28.01 5.91
CA MET A 118 -23.05 -29.21 5.10
C MET A 118 -24.41 -29.84 5.33
#